data_AF-G5A451-F1
#
_entry.id   AF-G5A451-F1
#
_cell.length_a   1.000
_cell.length_b   1.000
_cell.length_c   1.000
_cell.angle_alpha   90.00
_cell.angle_beta   90.00
_cell.angle_gamma   90.00
#
_symmetry.space_group_name_H-M   'P 1'
#
loop_
_entity.id
_entity.type
_entity.pdbx_description
1 polymer ?
#
loop_
_entity_poly.entity_id
_entity_poly.type
_entity_poly.pdbx_seq_one_letter_code
_entity_poly.pdbx_strand_id
1 'polypeptide(L)'
;MRAQEESWFCTRIVLQYLGCAYLRPLKMHFTVEGETGDAYVIERPFKCGGGMCCPLEMRLDGLSGENGEVKRIGRIREDFSPYMNRCCSACCLATAYTDIERALPDGSYEKRYSMRVNVACCGRVNNCCAPSCCRNDAVYDILDPEGAVVANLQVSFGSGECLKAICRAGGGFTNYVLQFPRDSTPQDRALLLAALFQLDYSIFEKK
;
A
#
# COMPACT_ATOMS: atom_id res chain seq x y z
N MET A 1 -8.46 16.28 4.38
CA MET A 1 -7.30 15.77 3.61
C MET A 1 -7.74 15.61 2.18
N ARG A 2 -7.12 16.34 1.25
CA ARG A 2 -7.41 16.23 -0.18
C ARG A 2 -6.24 15.51 -0.84
N ALA A 3 -6.52 14.45 -1.59
CA ALA A 3 -5.54 13.74 -2.38
C ALA A 3 -5.79 14.08 -3.86
N GLN A 4 -4.77 14.61 -4.56
CA GLN A 4 -4.83 14.89 -5.99
C GLN A 4 -3.79 14.08 -6.73
N GLU A 5 -4.24 13.36 -7.74
CA GLU A 5 -3.42 12.51 -8.59
C GLU A 5 -2.95 13.26 -9.84
N GLU A 6 -1.64 13.26 -10.08
CA GLU A 6 -0.99 13.76 -11.29
C GLU A 6 -0.41 12.61 -12.07
N SER A 7 -0.73 12.59 -13.37
CA SER A 7 -0.30 11.48 -14.21
C SER A 7 -0.53 11.75 -15.70
N TRP A 8 0.27 11.12 -16.56
CA TRP A 8 0.23 11.39 -18.00
C TRP A 8 -0.87 10.61 -18.72
N PHE A 9 -1.65 11.30 -19.55
CA PHE A 9 -2.83 10.75 -20.25
C PHE A 9 -2.47 9.60 -21.18
N CYS A 10 -1.43 9.73 -22.01
CA CYS A 10 -1.06 8.66 -22.94
C CYS A 10 -0.57 7.41 -22.20
N THR A 11 0.10 7.58 -21.05
CA THR A 11 0.49 6.44 -20.21
C THR A 11 -0.72 5.73 -19.63
N ARG A 12 -1.82 6.43 -19.30
CA ARG A 12 -3.11 5.78 -18.95
C ARG A 12 -3.59 4.90 -20.08
N ILE A 13 -3.73 5.47 -21.28
CA ILE A 13 -4.29 4.75 -22.42
C ILE A 13 -3.46 3.52 -22.75
N VAL A 14 -2.15 3.66 -22.88
CA VAL A 14 -1.26 2.56 -23.27
C VAL A 14 -1.28 1.45 -22.22
N LEU A 15 -1.15 1.78 -20.94
CA LEU A 15 -1.13 0.75 -19.89
C LEU A 15 -2.51 0.12 -19.67
N GLN A 16 -3.61 0.86 -19.83
CA GLN A 16 -4.95 0.29 -19.83
C GLN A 16 -5.13 -0.71 -20.97
N TYR A 17 -4.72 -0.33 -22.19
CA TYR A 17 -4.84 -1.20 -23.36
C TYR A 17 -4.02 -2.49 -23.23
N LEU A 18 -2.86 -2.41 -22.57
CA LEU A 18 -1.99 -3.56 -22.30
C LEU A 18 -2.41 -4.38 -21.06
N GLY A 19 -3.51 -4.03 -20.38
CA GLY A 19 -3.95 -4.70 -19.15
C GLY A 19 -3.02 -4.48 -17.94
N CYS A 20 -2.18 -3.46 -18.01
CA CYS A 20 -1.13 -3.11 -17.05
C CYS A 20 -1.37 -1.76 -16.38
N ALA A 21 -2.63 -1.31 -16.31
CA ALA A 21 -3.01 -0.01 -15.73
C ALA A 21 -2.44 0.19 -14.32
N TYR A 22 -2.45 -0.87 -13.52
CA TYR A 22 -1.90 -0.90 -12.17
C TYR A 22 -0.39 -0.65 -12.11
N LEU A 23 0.39 -0.73 -13.21
CA LEU A 23 1.84 -0.46 -13.22
C LEU A 23 2.18 1.02 -13.43
N ARG A 24 1.17 1.86 -13.59
CA ARG A 24 1.35 3.23 -14.04
C ARG A 24 2.09 4.10 -13.03
N PRO A 25 3.00 4.99 -13.50
CA PRO A 25 3.61 5.98 -12.64
C PRO A 25 2.55 6.95 -12.13
N LEU A 26 2.68 7.32 -10.86
CA LEU A 26 1.69 8.08 -10.13
C LEU A 26 2.39 9.11 -9.25
N LYS A 27 1.88 10.34 -9.23
CA LYS A 27 2.25 11.32 -8.22
C LYS A 27 0.99 11.76 -7.50
N MET A 28 0.96 11.63 -6.18
CA MET A 28 -0.18 12.05 -5.36
C MET A 28 0.24 13.16 -4.42
N HIS A 29 -0.55 14.22 -4.40
CA HIS A 29 -0.39 15.36 -3.51
C HIS A 29 -1.42 15.28 -2.40
N PHE A 30 -0.95 15.23 -1.16
CA PHE A 30 -1.79 15.28 0.03
C PHE A 30 -1.70 16.66 0.63
N THR A 31 -2.82 17.37 0.65
CA THR A 31 -2.93 18.63 1.39
C THR A 31 -3.80 18.42 2.63
N VAL A 32 -3.27 18.85 3.77
CA VAL A 32 -4.03 18.96 5.02
C VAL A 32 -4.59 20.38 5.08
N GLU A 33 -5.91 20.52 5.16
CA GLU A 33 -6.53 21.84 5.35
C GLU A 33 -6.20 22.35 6.76
N GLY A 34 -5.30 23.32 6.85
CA GLY A 34 -4.81 23.95 8.07
C GLY A 34 -3.68 24.95 7.76
N GLU A 35 -3.48 25.94 8.62
CA GLU A 35 -2.60 27.12 8.42
C GLU A 35 -1.12 26.82 8.09
N THR A 36 -0.65 25.57 8.20
CA THR A 36 0.76 25.19 7.98
C THR A 36 1.08 24.61 6.60
N GLY A 37 0.10 24.36 5.72
CA GLY A 37 0.38 24.01 4.32
C GLY A 37 1.24 22.75 4.09
N ASP A 38 1.37 21.86 5.08
CA ASP A 38 2.19 20.65 4.97
C ASP A 38 1.61 19.76 3.85
N ALA A 39 2.30 19.78 2.72
CA ALA A 39 1.95 19.02 1.54
C ALA A 39 2.86 17.79 1.45
N TYR A 40 2.28 16.60 1.52
CA TYR A 40 3.04 15.38 1.26
C TYR A 40 2.90 15.01 -0.20
N VAL A 41 4.01 14.61 -0.81
CA VAL A 41 4.04 14.11 -2.17
C VAL A 41 4.40 12.65 -2.12
N ILE A 42 3.51 11.80 -2.62
CA ILE A 42 3.82 10.41 -2.87
C ILE A 42 4.20 10.25 -4.34
N GLU A 43 5.36 9.69 -4.60
CA GLU A 43 5.81 9.35 -5.94
C GLU A 43 5.90 7.83 -6.10
N ARG A 44 5.25 7.32 -7.14
CA ARG A 44 5.34 5.93 -7.56
C ARG A 44 5.95 5.86 -8.96
N PRO A 45 7.19 5.37 -9.11
CA PRO A 45 7.77 5.12 -10.42
C PRO A 45 7.12 3.91 -11.12
N PHE A 46 7.28 3.85 -12.45
CA PHE A 46 6.94 2.65 -13.22
C PHE A 46 7.90 1.51 -12.84
N LYS A 47 7.38 0.48 -12.18
CA LYS A 47 8.11 -0.74 -11.84
C LYS A 47 7.21 -1.94 -12.07
N CYS A 48 7.78 -3.04 -12.57
CA CYS A 48 7.01 -4.22 -12.95
C CYS A 48 6.66 -5.17 -11.79
N GLY A 49 7.10 -4.85 -10.56
CA GLY A 49 6.85 -5.62 -9.35
C GLY A 49 7.88 -6.70 -9.05
N GLY A 50 7.85 -7.17 -7.80
CA GLY A 50 8.88 -8.06 -7.28
C GLY A 50 8.97 -9.42 -7.95
N GLY A 51 7.92 -9.89 -8.62
CA GLY A 51 7.94 -11.12 -9.42
C GLY A 51 8.91 -11.10 -10.62
N MET A 52 9.33 -9.92 -11.08
CA MET A 52 10.40 -9.74 -12.08
C MET A 52 11.66 -9.13 -11.46
N CYS A 53 11.93 -9.40 -10.19
CA CYS A 53 13.07 -8.84 -9.43
C CYS A 53 13.08 -7.30 -9.33
N CYS A 54 11.94 -6.64 -9.61
CA CYS A 54 11.80 -5.19 -9.65
C CYS A 54 10.70 -4.73 -8.67
N PRO A 55 10.92 -4.85 -7.35
CA PRO A 55 9.89 -4.62 -6.34
C PRO A 55 9.23 -3.25 -6.51
N LEU A 56 7.90 -3.22 -6.45
CA LEU A 56 7.14 -1.97 -6.44
C LEU A 56 7.61 -1.14 -5.26
N GLU A 57 7.77 0.15 -5.53
CA GLU A 57 8.24 1.13 -4.55
C GLU A 57 7.37 2.37 -4.66
N MET A 58 7.01 2.95 -3.52
CA MET A 58 6.43 4.28 -3.41
C MET A 58 7.28 5.11 -2.46
N ARG A 59 7.55 6.36 -2.84
CA ARG A 59 8.37 7.29 -2.07
C ARG A 59 7.47 8.35 -1.47
N LEU A 60 7.73 8.72 -0.23
CA LEU A 60 7.03 9.79 0.45
C LEU A 60 8.00 10.94 0.72
N ASP A 61 7.69 12.08 0.15
CA ASP A 61 8.39 13.35 0.35
C ASP A 61 7.48 14.33 1.10
N GLY A 62 8.05 15.06 2.05
CA GLY A 62 7.40 16.19 2.71
C GLY A 62 7.84 17.50 2.06
N LEU A 63 6.89 18.39 1.81
CA LEU A 63 7.14 19.78 1.42
C LEU A 63 7.05 20.63 2.68
N SER A 64 8.17 21.20 3.11
CA SER A 64 8.23 22.03 4.32
C SER A 64 8.52 23.48 3.93
N GLY A 65 7.58 24.39 4.24
CA GLY A 65 7.77 25.85 4.15
C GLY A 65 7.60 26.50 2.76
N GLU A 66 7.56 27.84 2.75
CA GLU A 66 7.28 28.71 1.59
C GLU A 66 8.23 28.51 0.38
N ASN A 67 9.37 27.83 0.56
CA ASN A 67 10.37 27.60 -0.49
C ASN A 67 10.25 26.24 -1.20
N GLY A 68 9.31 25.37 -0.81
CA GLY A 68 9.08 24.10 -1.49
C GLY A 68 10.23 23.08 -1.39
N GLU A 69 11.03 23.15 -0.32
CA GLU A 69 12.15 22.24 -0.13
C GLU A 69 11.63 20.81 0.11
N VAL A 70 12.03 19.88 -0.76
CA VAL A 70 11.57 18.50 -0.78
C VAL A 70 12.43 17.68 0.18
N LYS A 71 11.86 17.26 1.31
CA LYS A 71 12.54 16.37 2.26
C LYS A 71 11.99 14.95 2.17
N ARG A 72 12.84 13.98 1.84
CA ARG A 72 12.48 12.56 1.87
C ARG A 72 12.12 12.13 3.29
N ILE A 73 10.90 11.63 3.46
CA ILE A 73 10.41 11.07 4.73
C ILE A 73 10.71 9.58 4.78
N GLY A 74 10.45 8.87 3.69
CA GLY A 74 10.65 7.43 3.64
C GLY A 74 10.19 6.81 2.34
N ARG A 75 10.11 5.48 2.33
CA ARG A 75 9.61 4.70 1.20
C ARG A 75 8.85 3.47 1.67
N ILE A 76 8.03 2.97 0.77
CA ILE A 76 7.25 1.76 0.93
C ILE A 76 7.68 0.84 -0.21
N ARG A 77 8.03 -0.41 0.09
CA ARG A 77 8.65 -1.32 -0.87
C ARG A 77 8.12 -2.73 -0.68
N GLU A 78 7.84 -3.43 -1.78
CA GLU A 78 7.53 -4.86 -1.70
C GLU A 78 8.71 -5.66 -1.14
N ASP A 79 8.43 -6.45 -0.10
CA ASP A 79 9.41 -7.35 0.51
C ASP A 79 9.30 -8.73 -0.11
N PHE A 80 10.27 -9.02 -0.99
CA PHE A 80 10.51 -10.36 -1.52
C PHE A 80 11.74 -11.01 -0.86
N SER A 81 12.35 -10.45 0.17
CA SER A 81 13.56 -11.02 0.75
C SER A 81 13.25 -12.00 1.90
N PRO A 82 13.87 -13.21 1.94
CA PRO A 82 14.61 -13.84 0.86
C PRO A 82 13.69 -14.35 -0.27
N TYR A 83 14.13 -14.17 -1.53
CA TYR A 83 13.31 -14.34 -2.75
C TYR A 83 12.49 -15.62 -2.78
N MET A 84 13.10 -16.76 -2.50
CA MET A 84 12.42 -18.06 -2.56
C MET A 84 11.33 -18.22 -1.50
N ASN A 85 11.55 -17.72 -0.28
CA ASN A 85 10.59 -17.87 0.81
C ASN A 85 9.38 -16.93 0.62
N ARG A 86 9.64 -15.67 0.27
CA ARG A 86 8.58 -14.69 0.03
C ARG A 86 7.82 -14.96 -1.28
N CYS A 87 8.49 -15.46 -2.31
CA CYS A 87 7.82 -15.93 -3.53
C CYS A 87 6.91 -17.14 -3.24
N CYS A 88 7.37 -18.10 -2.42
CA CYS A 88 6.52 -19.21 -1.96
C CYS A 88 5.34 -18.71 -1.12
N SER A 89 5.55 -17.73 -0.24
CA SER A 89 4.46 -17.10 0.53
C SER A 89 3.43 -16.43 -0.39
N ALA A 90 3.88 -15.71 -1.43
CA ALA A 90 3.01 -15.06 -2.40
C ALA A 90 2.28 -16.08 -3.31
N CYS A 91 2.95 -17.16 -3.72
CA CYS A 91 2.38 -18.15 -4.63
C CYS A 91 1.48 -19.17 -3.91
N CYS A 92 1.92 -19.71 -2.77
CA CYS A 92 1.25 -20.82 -2.08
C CYS A 92 0.30 -20.35 -0.98
N LEU A 93 0.57 -19.19 -0.35
CA LEU A 93 -0.24 -18.65 0.75
C LEU A 93 -0.97 -17.35 0.37
N ALA A 94 -0.82 -16.89 -0.88
CA ALA A 94 -1.20 -15.55 -1.35
C ALA A 94 -0.98 -14.46 -0.29
N THR A 95 0.19 -14.53 0.34
CA THR A 95 0.63 -13.61 1.37
C THR A 95 1.72 -12.72 0.79
N ALA A 96 1.47 -11.42 0.76
CA ALA A 96 2.44 -10.41 0.36
C ALA A 96 2.93 -9.63 1.57
N TYR A 97 4.18 -9.19 1.51
CA TYR A 97 4.81 -8.35 2.52
C TYR A 97 5.24 -7.04 1.88
N THR A 98 5.06 -5.95 2.61
CA THR A 98 5.45 -4.63 2.16
C THR A 98 6.15 -3.92 3.31
N ASP A 99 7.40 -3.54 3.11
CA ASP A 99 8.19 -2.85 4.11
C ASP A 99 7.96 -1.35 4.03
N ILE A 100 7.82 -0.75 5.21
CA ILE A 100 7.60 0.67 5.40
C ILE A 100 8.85 1.19 6.12
N GLU A 101 9.63 1.97 5.38
CA GLU A 101 10.97 2.37 5.80
C GLU A 101 11.04 3.90 5.93
N ARG A 102 11.67 4.36 7.00
CA ARG A 102 12.00 5.78 7.19
C ARG A 102 13.33 6.10 6.53
N ALA A 103 13.43 7.29 5.97
CA ALA A 103 14.70 7.80 5.49
C ALA A 103 15.50 8.39 6.66
N LEU A 104 16.76 7.99 6.75
CA LEU A 104 17.72 8.51 7.71
C LEU A 104 18.49 9.70 7.10
N PRO A 105 19.11 10.58 7.92
CA PRO A 105 19.83 11.77 7.44
C PRO A 105 21.02 11.45 6.52
N ASP A 106 21.57 10.23 6.62
CA ASP A 106 22.66 9.73 5.79
C ASP A 106 22.20 9.21 4.42
N GLY A 107 20.89 9.25 4.15
CA GLY A 107 20.27 8.75 2.93
C GLY A 107 19.99 7.24 2.94
N SER A 108 20.29 6.55 4.04
CA SER A 108 19.91 5.16 4.23
C SER A 108 18.44 5.02 4.66
N TYR A 109 17.94 3.79 4.68
CA TYR A 109 16.56 3.48 5.05
C TYR A 109 16.53 2.52 6.22
N GLU A 110 15.72 2.85 7.22
CA GLU A 110 15.48 1.99 8.37
C GLU A 110 14.04 1.46 8.33
N LYS A 111 13.90 0.15 8.43
CA LYS A 111 12.59 -0.51 8.49
C LYS A 111 11.88 -0.12 9.77
N ARG A 112 10.72 0.52 9.64
CA ARG A 112 9.90 0.94 10.78
C ARG A 112 8.71 0.01 10.99
N TYR A 113 8.04 -0.39 9.91
CA TYR A 113 6.93 -1.35 9.96
C TYR A 113 6.99 -2.31 8.76
N SER A 114 6.23 -3.41 8.84
CA SER A 114 5.95 -4.28 7.70
C SER A 114 4.46 -4.56 7.63
N MET A 115 3.85 -4.35 6.47
CA MET A 115 2.46 -4.70 6.22
C MET A 115 2.40 -6.13 5.67
N ARG A 116 1.68 -7.00 6.37
CA ARG A 116 1.41 -8.37 5.93
C ARG A 116 -0.01 -8.48 5.38
N VAL A 117 -0.09 -8.72 4.08
CA VAL A 117 -1.34 -8.80 3.32
C VAL A 117 -1.63 -10.25 2.98
N ASN A 118 -2.66 -10.83 3.58
CA ASN A 118 -3.12 -12.19 3.28
C ASN A 118 -4.33 -12.10 2.35
N VAL A 119 -4.11 -12.29 1.04
CA VAL A 119 -5.17 -12.17 0.01
C VAL A 119 -5.94 -13.48 -0.15
N ALA A 120 -5.31 -14.63 0.10
CA ALA A 120 -5.96 -15.93 0.02
C ALA A 120 -6.87 -16.20 1.20
N CYS A 121 -7.71 -17.23 1.04
CA CYS A 121 -8.44 -17.89 2.11
C CYS A 121 -7.52 -18.41 3.26
N CYS A 122 -6.19 -18.27 3.25
CA CYS A 122 -5.30 -18.67 4.35
C CYS A 122 -4.75 -17.44 5.11
N GLY A 123 -4.92 -17.35 6.43
CA GLY A 123 -4.40 -16.25 7.27
C GLY A 123 -5.07 -16.15 8.66
N ARG A 124 -4.66 -15.23 9.53
CA ARG A 124 -5.22 -15.10 10.89
C ARG A 124 -6.75 -14.94 10.91
N VAL A 125 -7.31 -14.24 9.93
CA VAL A 125 -8.76 -14.03 9.75
C VAL A 125 -9.35 -14.84 8.58
N ASN A 126 -8.54 -15.66 7.91
CA ASN A 126 -8.91 -16.42 6.70
C ASN A 126 -8.68 -17.92 6.91
N ASN A 127 -9.66 -18.75 6.57
CA ASN A 127 -9.55 -20.20 6.64
C ASN A 127 -9.67 -20.82 5.24
N CYS A 128 -8.66 -21.58 4.81
CA CYS A 128 -8.62 -22.23 3.49
C CYS A 128 -9.68 -23.32 3.34
N CYS A 129 -10.24 -23.80 4.46
CA CYS A 129 -11.28 -24.82 4.54
C CYS A 129 -12.66 -24.27 4.94
N ALA A 130 -12.82 -22.95 5.07
CA ALA A 130 -14.12 -22.30 5.25
C ALA A 130 -14.32 -21.28 4.12
N PRO A 131 -15.55 -20.81 3.81
CA PRO A 131 -15.79 -19.79 2.79
C PRO A 131 -15.29 -18.40 3.24
N SER A 132 -14.05 -18.30 3.70
CA SER A 132 -13.43 -17.07 4.23
C SER A 132 -13.14 -16.05 3.14
N CYS A 133 -13.05 -16.49 1.89
CA CYS A 133 -13.09 -15.62 0.72
C CYS A 133 -14.46 -14.90 0.59
N CYS A 134 -15.52 -15.35 1.27
CA CYS A 134 -16.86 -14.74 1.30
C CYS A 134 -17.11 -13.82 2.51
N ARG A 135 -16.06 -13.36 3.19
CA ARG A 135 -16.19 -12.34 4.24
C ARG A 135 -16.09 -10.95 3.65
N ASN A 136 -17.03 -10.09 4.03
CA ASN A 136 -17.10 -8.69 3.61
C ASN A 136 -15.89 -7.86 4.06
N ASP A 137 -15.17 -8.28 5.09
CA ASP A 137 -14.01 -7.58 5.65
C ASP A 137 -12.74 -8.42 5.50
N ALA A 138 -11.65 -7.80 5.04
CA ALA A 138 -10.28 -8.29 5.13
C ALA A 138 -9.53 -7.48 6.18
N VAL A 139 -8.69 -8.15 6.99
CA VAL A 139 -7.84 -7.48 7.97
C VAL A 139 -6.40 -7.85 7.68
N TYR A 140 -5.58 -6.83 7.46
CA TYR A 140 -4.15 -6.93 7.24
C TYR A 140 -3.41 -6.44 8.48
N ASP A 141 -2.30 -7.10 8.80
CA ASP A 141 -1.53 -6.82 9.99
C ASP A 141 -0.40 -5.83 9.66
N ILE A 142 -0.23 -4.82 10.52
CA ILE A 142 0.95 -3.96 10.55
C ILE A 142 1.85 -4.49 11.65
N LEU A 143 3.05 -4.91 11.26
CA LEU A 143 4.05 -5.51 12.12
C LEU A 143 5.12 -4.49 12.47
N ASP A 144 5.63 -4.54 13.69
CA ASP A 144 6.88 -3.87 14.08
C ASP A 144 8.11 -4.61 13.49
N PRO A 145 9.33 -4.06 13.64
CA PRO A 145 10.55 -4.73 13.18
C PRO A 145 10.78 -6.12 13.81
N GLU A 146 10.28 -6.33 15.02
CA GLU A 146 10.34 -7.59 15.76
C GLU A 146 9.31 -8.63 15.28
N GLY A 147 8.34 -8.21 14.46
CA GLY A 147 7.29 -9.06 13.87
C GLY A 147 6.01 -9.16 14.70
N ALA A 148 5.86 -8.38 15.78
CA ALA A 148 4.64 -8.30 16.56
C ALA A 148 3.61 -7.36 15.89
N VAL A 149 2.33 -7.70 16.03
CA VAL A 149 1.24 -6.91 15.44
C VAL A 149 1.00 -5.65 16.29
N VAL A 150 1.23 -4.48 15.71
CA VAL A 150 1.08 -3.17 16.39
C VAL A 150 -0.15 -2.39 15.93
N ALA A 151 -0.66 -2.68 14.74
CA ALA A 151 -1.88 -2.08 14.21
C ALA A 151 -2.48 -2.96 13.11
N ASN A 152 -3.66 -2.56 12.63
CA ASN A 152 -4.39 -3.29 11.60
C ASN A 152 -4.90 -2.34 10.51
N LEU A 153 -4.87 -2.81 9.27
CA LEU A 153 -5.59 -2.23 8.15
C LEU A 153 -6.78 -3.13 7.83
N GLN A 154 -7.99 -2.64 8.08
CA GLN A 154 -9.21 -3.31 7.66
C GLN A 154 -9.70 -2.74 6.34
N VAL A 155 -10.10 -3.63 5.44
CA VAL A 155 -10.64 -3.30 4.13
C VAL A 155 -11.98 -4.00 3.99
N SER A 156 -13.03 -3.24 3.72
CA SER A 156 -14.40 -3.75 3.68
C SER A 156 -15.07 -3.53 2.34
N PHE A 157 -15.95 -4.46 1.97
CA PHE A 157 -16.74 -4.40 0.75
C PHE A 157 -17.66 -3.16 0.77
N GLY A 158 -17.74 -2.47 -0.37
CA GLY A 158 -18.60 -1.29 -0.51
C GLY A 158 -19.11 -1.04 -1.91
N SER A 159 -18.86 -1.95 -2.87
CA SER A 159 -19.22 -1.71 -4.28
C SER A 159 -20.69 -1.92 -4.61
N GLY A 160 -21.55 -2.28 -3.63
CA GLY A 160 -23.00 -2.48 -3.81
C GLY A 160 -23.41 -3.69 -4.66
N GLU A 161 -22.47 -4.33 -5.35
CA GLU A 161 -22.72 -5.49 -6.21
C GLU A 161 -22.71 -6.81 -5.42
N CYS A 162 -23.88 -7.38 -5.18
CA CYS A 162 -24.07 -8.60 -4.38
C CYS A 162 -23.15 -9.77 -4.82
N LEU A 163 -22.96 -9.97 -6.13
CA LEU A 163 -22.13 -11.08 -6.65
C LEU A 163 -20.62 -10.87 -6.38
N LYS A 164 -20.15 -9.61 -6.34
CA LYS A 164 -18.76 -9.29 -6.00
C LYS A 164 -18.50 -9.32 -4.49
N ALA A 165 -19.55 -9.24 -3.67
CA ALA A 165 -19.45 -9.39 -2.22
C ALA A 165 -19.15 -10.83 -1.78
N ILE A 166 -19.47 -11.82 -2.64
CA ILE A 166 -19.32 -13.24 -2.34
C ILE A 166 -17.85 -13.68 -2.37
N CYS A 167 -16.96 -12.99 -3.08
CA CYS A 167 -15.56 -13.38 -3.13
C CYS A 167 -14.64 -12.17 -3.09
N ARG A 168 -13.67 -12.18 -2.18
CA ARG A 168 -12.66 -11.12 -2.09
C ARG A 168 -11.87 -10.96 -3.40
N ALA A 169 -11.71 -12.02 -4.19
CA ALA A 169 -11.10 -11.95 -5.51
C ALA A 169 -11.89 -11.08 -6.51
N GLY A 170 -13.16 -10.78 -6.23
CA GLY A 170 -14.01 -9.90 -7.02
C GLY A 170 -13.69 -8.41 -6.91
N GLY A 171 -12.77 -8.01 -6.03
CA GLY A 171 -12.21 -6.64 -6.01
C GLY A 171 -13.19 -5.52 -5.61
N GLY A 172 -14.32 -5.85 -4.98
CA GLY A 172 -15.36 -4.88 -4.57
C GLY A 172 -15.07 -4.11 -3.28
N PHE A 173 -13.81 -4.08 -2.84
CA PHE A 173 -13.36 -3.35 -1.67
C PHE A 173 -13.16 -1.88 -1.99
N THR A 174 -13.81 -1.01 -1.21
CA THR A 174 -13.74 0.45 -1.41
C THR A 174 -13.65 1.22 -0.10
N ASN A 175 -13.83 0.54 1.03
CA ASN A 175 -13.84 1.13 2.36
C ASN A 175 -12.61 0.66 3.12
N TYR A 176 -11.88 1.61 3.72
CA TYR A 176 -10.61 1.38 4.39
C TYR A 176 -10.63 1.95 5.79
N VAL A 177 -10.22 1.16 6.78
CA VAL A 177 -10.01 1.58 8.17
C VAL A 177 -8.58 1.25 8.55
N LEU A 178 -7.74 2.29 8.56
CA LEU A 178 -6.33 2.19 8.94
C LEU A 178 -6.17 2.58 10.41
N GLN A 179 -5.70 1.65 11.24
CA GLN A 179 -5.31 1.97 12.62
C GLN A 179 -3.87 2.45 12.65
N PHE A 180 -3.61 3.50 13.42
CA PHE A 180 -2.26 3.98 13.67
C PHE A 180 -1.71 3.41 14.98
N PRO A 181 -0.45 2.93 15.01
CA PRO A 181 0.23 2.58 16.25
C PRO A 181 0.23 3.75 17.24
N ARG A 182 0.16 3.47 18.55
CA ARG A 182 0.05 4.51 19.60
C ARG A 182 1.25 5.47 19.63
N ASP A 183 2.42 4.95 19.32
CA ASP A 183 3.71 5.64 19.26
C ASP A 183 4.03 6.23 17.86
N SER A 184 3.08 6.16 16.92
CA SER A 184 3.28 6.68 15.56
C SER A 184 3.39 8.20 15.52
N THR A 185 4.47 8.68 14.92
CA THR A 185 4.67 10.11 14.60
C THR A 185 3.79 10.55 13.42
N PRO A 186 3.58 11.86 13.16
CA PRO A 186 2.85 12.31 11.97
C PRO A 186 3.43 11.76 10.65
N GLN A 187 4.75 11.66 10.57
CA GLN A 187 5.46 11.08 9.43
C GLN A 187 5.19 9.57 9.28
N ASP A 188 5.13 8.82 10.38
CA ASP A 188 4.73 7.40 10.34
C ASP A 188 3.32 7.23 9.82
N ARG A 189 2.40 8.08 10.26
CA ARG A 189 1.00 8.02 9.82
C ARG A 189 0.90 8.32 8.33
N ALA A 190 1.67 9.29 7.83
CA ALA A 190 1.76 9.57 6.41
C ALA A 190 2.35 8.39 5.62
N LEU A 191 3.39 7.72 6.14
CA LEU A 191 3.95 6.51 5.53
C LEU A 191 2.96 5.33 5.52
N LEU A 192 2.19 5.15 6.59
CA LEU A 192 1.14 4.13 6.66
C LEU A 192 0.00 4.41 5.67
N LEU A 193 -0.38 5.69 5.50
CA LEU A 193 -1.32 6.11 4.45
C LEU A 193 -0.74 5.87 3.05
N ALA A 194 0.55 6.13 2.84
CA ALA A 194 1.21 5.84 1.58
C ALA A 194 1.22 4.32 1.28
N ALA A 195 1.41 3.48 2.30
CA ALA A 195 1.31 2.03 2.17
C ALA A 195 -0.12 1.57 1.84
N LEU A 196 -1.15 2.21 2.40
CA LEU A 196 -2.55 1.97 2.02
C LEU A 196 -2.76 2.24 0.53
N PHE A 197 -2.29 3.37 0.00
CA PHE A 197 -2.41 3.66 -1.43
C PHE A 197 -1.63 2.63 -2.26
N GLN A 198 -0.42 2.25 -1.85
CA GLN A 198 0.33 1.20 -2.55
C GLN A 198 -0.47 -0.10 -2.66
N LEU A 199 -1.17 -0.49 -1.60
CA LEU A 199 -2.05 -1.66 -1.60
C LEU A 199 -3.22 -1.51 -2.56
N ASP A 200 -3.92 -0.37 -2.49
CA ASP A 200 -5.07 -0.07 -3.35
C ASP A 200 -4.67 -0.11 -4.84
N TYR A 201 -3.58 0.57 -5.19
CA TYR A 201 -3.03 0.59 -6.56
C TYR A 201 -2.51 -0.77 -7.03
N SER A 202 -1.92 -1.58 -6.14
CA SER A 202 -1.36 -2.89 -6.54
C SER A 202 -2.41 -3.99 -6.66
N ILE A 203 -3.47 -3.95 -5.84
CA ILE A 203 -4.43 -5.05 -5.72
C ILE A 203 -5.83 -4.68 -6.25
N PHE A 204 -6.33 -3.48 -5.95
CA PHE A 204 -7.75 -3.15 -6.11
C PHE A 204 -8.05 -2.20 -7.28
N GLU A 205 -7.06 -1.51 -7.83
CA GLU A 205 -7.23 -0.60 -8.98
C GLU A 205 -7.32 -1.32 -10.35
N LYS A 206 -7.37 -2.66 -10.40
CA LYS A 206 -7.61 -3.44 -11.66
C LYS A 206 -9.04 -3.28 -12.23
N LYS A 207 -9.72 -2.16 -11.97
CA LYS A 207 -11.08 -1.87 -12.42
C LYS A 207 -11.11 -1.30 -13.84
#